data_AF-A0A7K2NS22-F1
#
_entry.id   AF-A0A7K2NS22-F1
#
_cell.length_a   1.000
_cell.length_b   1.000
_cell.length_c   1.000
_cell.angle_alpha   90.00
_cell.angle_beta   90.00
_cell.angle_gamma   90.00
#
_symmetry.space_group_name_H-M   'P 1'
#
loop_
_entity.id
_entity.type
_entity.pdbx_description
1 polymer ?
#
loop_
_entity_poly.entity_id
_entity_poly.type
_entity_poly.pdbx_seq_one_letter_code
_entity_poly.pdbx_strand_id
1 'polypeptide(L)' 'MPVLVITGTGTEVGKTVVTAAVAAAALAGGRTVAVLKAAQTGVGPDEAGDAQEVARLAGNATV' A
#
# COMPACT_ATOMS: atom_id res chain seq x y z
N MET A 1 5.48 0.88 -17.56
CA MET A 1 5.28 0.94 -16.09
C MET A 1 4.17 -0.04 -15.73
N PRO A 2 4.46 -1.20 -15.13
CA PRO A 2 3.44 -2.20 -14.82
C PRO A 2 2.55 -1.73 -13.67
N VAL A 3 1.27 -2.11 -13.70
CA VAL A 3 0.32 -1.91 -12.60
C VAL A 3 0.00 -3.28 -12.00
N LEU A 4 0.16 -3.40 -10.69
CA LEU A 4 -0.25 -4.58 -9.93
C LEU A 4 -1.46 -4.23 -9.07
N VAL A 5 -2.53 -5.00 -9.20
CA VAL A 5 -3.75 -4.81 -8.40
C VAL A 5 -3.79 -5.87 -7.32
N ILE A 6 -3.79 -5.44 -6.05
CA ILE A 6 -4.01 -6.32 -4.90
C ILE A 6 -5.51 -6.34 -4.60
N THR A 7 -6.13 -7.50 -4.78
CA THR A 7 -7.55 -7.74 -4.45
C THR A 7 -7.67 -8.65 -3.22
N GLY A 8 -8.88 -8.77 -2.67
CA GLY A 8 -9.17 -9.67 -1.56
C GLY A 8 -10.66 -9.96 -1.45
N THR A 9 -11.01 -11.04 -0.76
CA THR A 9 -12.38 -11.57 -0.64
C THR A 9 -13.26 -10.78 0.33
N GLY A 10 -12.69 -9.83 1.07
CA GLY A 10 -13.42 -9.03 2.05
C GLY A 10 -12.56 -7.92 2.67
N THR A 11 -13.08 -7.32 3.73
CA THR A 11 -12.35 -6.39 4.61
C THR A 11 -11.38 -7.15 5.50
N GLU A 12 -10.34 -6.47 6.00
CA GLU A 12 -9.40 -7.02 7.01
C GLU A 12 -8.66 -8.33 6.66
N VAL A 13 -8.81 -8.87 5.45
CA VAL A 13 -8.09 -10.06 4.95
C VAL A 13 -6.59 -9.82 4.66
N GLY A 14 -6.02 -8.69 5.11
CA GLY A 14 -4.58 -8.41 4.98
C GLY A 14 -4.12 -7.71 3.69
N LYS A 15 -5.04 -7.14 2.89
CA LYS A 15 -4.67 -6.44 1.63
C LYS A 15 -3.59 -5.36 1.82
N THR A 16 -3.70 -4.55 2.87
CA THR A 16 -2.75 -3.46 3.17
C THR A 16 -1.35 -4.02 3.47
N VAL A 17 -1.27 -5.05 4.33
CA VAL A 17 0.01 -5.72 4.66
C VAL A 17 0.65 -6.39 3.44
N VAL A 18 -0.15 -7.08 2.61
CA VAL A 18 0.34 -7.68 1.37
C VAL A 18 0.87 -6.62 0.40
N THR A 19 0.16 -5.50 0.27
CA THR A 19 0.61 -4.37 -0.56
C THR A 19 1.95 -3.83 -0.07
N ALA A 20 2.13 -3.68 1.25
CA ALA A 20 3.39 -3.24 1.83
C ALA A 20 4.53 -4.23 1.57
N ALA A 21 4.28 -5.53 1.73
CA ALA A 21 5.29 -6.56 1.47
C ALA A 21 5.76 -6.54 0.01
N VAL A 22 4.83 -6.41 -0.94
CA VAL A 22 5.17 -6.32 -2.37
C VAL A 22 5.92 -5.02 -2.68
N ALA A 23 5.49 -3.89 -2.12
CA ALA A 23 6.17 -2.61 -2.28
C ALA A 23 7.60 -2.67 -1.73
N ALA A 24 7.79 -3.20 -0.52
CA ALA A 24 9.10 -3.36 0.10
C ALA A 24 10.03 -4.24 -0.75
N ALA A 25 9.53 -5.36 -1.28
CA ALA A 25 10.30 -6.23 -2.14
C ALA A 25 10.73 -5.54 -3.45
N ALA A 26 9.83 -4.77 -4.06
CA ALA A 26 10.14 -4.00 -5.27
C ALA A 26 11.16 -2.88 -5.01
N LEU A 27 11.00 -2.15 -3.90
CA LEU A 27 11.95 -1.12 -3.45
C LEU A 27 13.34 -1.72 -3.19
N ALA A 28 13.41 -2.85 -2.47
CA ALA A 28 14.65 -3.58 -2.23
C ALA A 28 15.33 -4.06 -3.53
N GLY A 29 14.52 -4.33 -4.57
CA GLY A 29 14.99 -4.63 -5.93
C GLY A 29 15.41 -3.40 -6.74
N GLY A 30 15.53 -2.21 -6.13
CA GLY A 30 15.96 -0.98 -6.79
C GLY A 30 14.91 -0.32 -7.66
N ARG A 31 13.63 -0.66 -7.51
CA ARG A 31 12.53 -0.06 -8.28
C ARG A 31 11.95 1.14 -7.56
N THR A 32 11.43 2.09 -8.32
CA THR A 32 10.54 3.13 -7.79
C THR A 32 9.11 2.57 -7.69
N VAL A 33 8.43 2.82 -6.57
CA VAL A 33 7.08 2.31 -6.31
C VAL A 33 6.16 3.46 -5.90
N ALA A 34 4.98 3.50 -6.52
CA ALA A 34 3.86 4.32 -6.09
C ALA A 34 2.73 3.39 -5.63
N VAL A 35 2.12 3.71 -4.50
CA VAL A 35 1.00 2.96 -3.91
C VAL A 35 -0.23 3.85 -3.93
N LEU A 36 -1.32 3.34 -4.49
CA LEU A 36 -2.58 4.06 -4.59
C LEU A 36 -3.70 3.26 -3.93
N LYS A 37 -4.48 3.93 -3.10
CA LYS A 37 -5.74 3.42 -2.57
C LYS A 37 -6.89 4.17 -3.23
N ALA A 38 -7.60 3.49 -4.15
CA ALA A 38 -8.64 4.13 -4.96
C ALA A 38 -9.81 4.70 -4.13
N ALA A 39 -10.12 4.07 -3.00
CA ALA A 39 -11.11 4.54 -2.05
C ALA A 39 -10.69 4.18 -0.62
N GLN A 40 -10.78 5.14 0.29
CA GLN A 40 -10.56 4.97 1.72
C GLN A 40 -11.85 5.35 2.46
N THR A 41 -12.24 4.52 3.43
CA THR A 41 -13.36 4.79 4.34
C THR A 41 -12.90 4.56 5.78
N GLY A 42 -13.67 5.06 6.75
CA GLY A 42 -13.43 4.79 8.18
C GLY A 42 -12.15 5.39 8.76
N VAL A 43 -11.55 6.36 8.09
CA VAL A 43 -10.32 7.06 8.50
C VAL A 43 -10.60 8.56 8.45
N GLY A 44 -10.28 9.27 9.54
CA GLY A 44 -10.43 10.72 9.66
C GLY A 44 -9.39 11.49 8.82
N PRO A 45 -9.56 12.82 8.65
CA PRO A 45 -8.65 13.65 7.83
C PRO A 45 -7.18 13.61 8.27
N ASP A 46 -6.94 13.46 9.57
CA ASP A 46 -5.61 13.46 10.19
C ASP A 46 -5.12 12.05 10.55
N GLU A 47 -5.91 11.02 10.28
CA GLU A 47 -5.57 9.63 10.56
C GLU A 47 -4.85 9.01 9.35
N ALA A 48 -3.88 8.12 9.62
CA ALA A 48 -3.16 7.43 8.57
C ALA A 48 -4.08 6.44 7.84
N GLY A 49 -4.24 6.62 6.53
CA GLY A 49 -4.94 5.67 5.66
C GLY A 49 -4.09 4.48 5.23
N ASP A 50 -4.67 3.58 4.43
CA ASP A 50 -4.00 2.36 3.98
C ASP A 50 -2.72 2.64 3.18
N ALA A 51 -2.69 3.71 2.37
CA ALA A 51 -1.51 4.06 1.59
C ALA A 51 -0.37 4.52 2.51
N GLN A 52 -0.66 5.39 3.48
CA GLN A 52 0.30 5.83 4.49
C GLN A 52 0.82 4.66 5.33
N GLU A 53 -0.05 3.71 5.69
CA GLU A 53 0.36 2.49 6.39
C GLU A 53 1.29 1.63 5.54
N VAL A 54 1.04 1.54 4.23
CA VAL A 54 1.97 0.89 3.31
C VAL A 54 3.32 1.60 3.26
N ALA A 55 3.38 2.93 3.14
CA ALA A 55 4.66 3.65 3.20
C ALA A 55 5.38 3.43 4.53
N ARG A 56 4.66 3.48 5.66
CA ARG A 56 5.23 3.23 6.99
C ARG A 56 5.87 1.83 7.08
N LEU A 57 5.24 0.82 6.50
CA LEU A 57 5.72 -0.57 6.53
C LEU A 57 6.78 -0.88 5.47
N ALA A 58 6.68 -0.28 4.27
CA ALA A 58 7.52 -0.60 3.12
C ALA A 58 8.75 0.31 2.98
N GLY A 59 8.75 1.50 3.60
CA GLY A 59 9.79 2.51 3.46
C GLY A 59 9.44 3.57 2.41
N ASN A 60 10.39 3.92 1.54
CA ASN A 60 10.33 5.07 0.61
C ASN A 60 9.37 4.88 -0.58
N ALA A 61 8.16 4.36 -0.36
CA ALA A 61 7.09 4.35 -1.36
C ALA A 61 6.44 5.73 -1.45
N THR A 62 6.14 6.18 -2.67
CA THR A 62 5.26 7.34 -2.90
C THR A 62 3.81 6.92 -2.63
N VAL A 63 3.05 7.73 -1.88
CA VAL A 63 1.65 7.47 -1.49
C VAL A 63 0.75 8.67 -1.78
#